data_AF-A0A3D4A8E6-F1
#
_entry.id   AF-A0A3D4A8E6-F1
#
_cell.length_a   1.000
_cell.length_b   1.000
_cell.length_c   1.000
_cell.angle_alpha   90.00
_cell.angle_beta   90.00
_cell.angle_gamma   90.00
#
_symmetry.space_group_name_H-M   'P 1'
#
loop_
_entity.id
_entity.type
_entity.pdbx_description
1 polymer ?
#
loop_
_entity_poly.entity_id
_entity_poly.type
_entity_poly.pdbx_seq_one_letter_code
_entity_poly.pdbx_strand_id
1 'polypeptide(L)'
;MSIYVASAAEARANFKQGPYSRWFHKEARADQADGNFAFQRLRHPLFQPAITPRFQMKREDKLFAIGSCFARGIEKALVGRKMEVLSAAPEFASLQTANKEVTGLGFTNKYNTFSIFNELRWALDPAAKFPRDSIAKIDDELCCDPHTNPTLRPAGFEETLRRRGMIQMVTRRVAQCRVVIITLGLVEAWRDKSADTFINA
;
A
#
# COMPACT_ATOMS: atom_id res chain seq x y z
N MET A 1 16.16 2.60 18.20
CA MET A 1 15.21 3.67 17.82
C MET A 1 14.06 3.61 18.81
N SER A 2 13.73 4.70 19.49
CA SER A 2 12.49 4.79 20.27
C SER A 2 11.32 4.94 19.30
N ILE A 3 10.24 4.17 19.53
CA ILE A 3 8.99 4.36 18.80
C ILE A 3 8.46 5.74 19.19
N TYR A 4 8.20 6.60 18.20
CA TYR A 4 7.48 7.84 18.46
C TYR A 4 6.02 7.50 18.72
N VAL A 5 5.61 7.58 19.98
CA VAL A 5 4.22 7.43 20.41
C VAL A 5 3.69 8.82 20.70
N ALA A 6 2.68 9.25 19.94
CA ALA A 6 1.92 10.46 20.24
C ALA A 6 0.61 10.07 20.92
N SER A 7 0.32 10.69 22.05
CA SER A 7 -1.02 10.66 22.65
C SER A 7 -2.05 11.35 21.75
N ALA A 8 -3.32 11.02 21.94
CA ALA A 8 -4.41 11.72 21.27
C ALA A 8 -4.40 13.24 21.56
N ALA A 9 -3.97 13.63 22.76
CA ALA A 9 -3.81 15.02 23.16
C ALA A 9 -2.72 15.73 22.33
N GLU A 10 -1.54 15.12 22.20
CA GLU A 10 -0.45 15.64 21.38
C GLU A 10 -0.83 15.70 19.90
N ALA A 11 -1.47 14.66 19.36
CA ALA A 11 -1.95 14.65 17.98
C ALA A 11 -2.93 15.81 17.73
N ARG A 12 -3.86 16.05 18.67
CA ARG A 12 -4.82 17.15 18.59
C ARG A 12 -4.16 18.52 18.76
N ALA A 13 -3.14 18.63 19.60
CA ALA A 13 -2.36 19.86 19.76
C ALA A 13 -1.57 20.19 18.48
N ASN A 14 -0.87 19.20 17.91
CA ASN A 14 -0.16 19.33 16.64
C ASN A 14 -1.11 19.78 15.51
N PHE A 15 -2.31 19.18 15.43
CA PHE A 15 -3.33 19.59 14.47
C PHE A 15 -3.77 21.05 14.68
N LYS A 16 -4.03 21.46 15.91
CA LYS A 16 -4.44 22.85 16.22
C LYS A 16 -3.35 23.87 15.91
N GLN A 17 -2.09 23.55 16.15
CA GLN A 17 -0.95 24.45 15.95
C GLN A 17 -0.49 24.52 14.49
N GLY A 18 -0.78 23.49 13.68
CA GLY A 18 -0.41 23.48 12.27
C GLY A 18 -1.21 24.51 11.47
N PRO A 19 -0.57 25.56 10.90
CA PRO A 19 -1.28 26.59 10.15
C PRO A 19 -2.00 26.02 8.92
N TYR A 20 -1.42 24.98 8.30
CA TYR A 20 -1.92 24.37 7.06
C TYR A 20 -2.76 23.10 7.27
N SER A 21 -3.24 22.87 8.50
CA SER A 21 -3.91 21.62 8.91
C SER A 21 -5.37 21.52 8.46
N ARG A 22 -5.98 22.63 8.00
CA ARG A 22 -7.42 22.72 7.74
C ARG A 22 -7.71 22.86 6.25
N TRP A 23 -8.75 22.16 5.81
CA TRP A 23 -9.21 22.25 4.42
C TRP A 23 -9.91 23.57 4.12
N PHE A 24 -10.82 24.01 5.00
CA PHE A 24 -11.74 25.12 4.78
C PHE A 24 -12.16 25.78 6.11
N HIS A 25 -12.58 27.04 6.05
CA HIS A 25 -13.27 27.76 7.12
C HIS A 25 -14.30 28.71 6.51
N LYS A 26 -15.50 28.80 7.11
CA LYS A 26 -16.64 29.55 6.55
C LYS A 26 -16.38 31.05 6.33
N GLU A 27 -15.54 31.66 7.15
CA GLU A 27 -15.18 33.07 7.07
C GLU A 27 -13.93 33.34 6.21
N ALA A 28 -13.28 32.28 5.69
CA ALA A 28 -12.07 32.44 4.91
C ALA A 28 -12.39 32.87 3.47
N ARG A 29 -11.70 33.90 3.00
CA ARG A 29 -11.84 34.42 1.63
C ARG A 29 -11.06 33.58 0.64
N ALA A 30 -11.69 33.17 -0.46
CA ALA A 30 -11.05 32.29 -1.45
C ALA A 30 -9.90 32.96 -2.23
N ASP A 31 -9.91 34.29 -2.36
CA ASP A 31 -8.95 35.13 -3.09
C ASP A 31 -7.79 35.64 -2.23
N GLN A 32 -7.72 35.23 -0.95
CA GLN A 32 -6.65 35.63 -0.04
C GLN A 32 -5.33 34.98 -0.45
N ALA A 33 -4.36 35.80 -0.85
CA ALA A 33 -3.08 35.36 -1.40
C ALA A 33 -2.18 34.59 -0.40
N ASP A 34 -2.29 34.87 0.89
CA ASP A 34 -1.55 34.22 1.99
C ASP A 34 -2.44 33.24 2.78
N GLY A 35 -3.48 32.73 2.15
CA GLY A 35 -4.45 31.84 2.76
C GLY A 35 -3.83 30.52 3.25
N ASN A 36 -4.04 30.19 4.52
CA ASN A 36 -3.50 28.98 5.14
C ASN A 36 -4.33 27.72 4.85
N PHE A 37 -5.59 27.87 4.42
CA PHE A 37 -6.48 26.74 4.18
C PHE A 37 -6.16 26.04 2.85
N ALA A 38 -6.36 24.72 2.78
CA ALA A 38 -6.07 23.96 1.57
C ALA A 38 -6.81 24.50 0.33
N PHE A 39 -8.08 24.89 0.46
CA PHE A 39 -8.87 25.41 -0.66
C PHE A 39 -8.35 26.75 -1.22
N GLN A 40 -7.68 27.57 -0.41
CA GLN A 40 -7.01 28.79 -0.87
C GLN A 40 -5.72 28.42 -1.59
N ARG A 41 -4.90 27.56 -0.97
CA ARG A 41 -3.59 27.18 -1.52
C ARG A 41 -3.68 26.42 -2.85
N LEU A 42 -4.73 25.63 -3.05
CA LEU A 42 -4.99 24.91 -4.31
C LEU A 42 -5.36 25.83 -5.49
N ARG A 43 -5.64 27.11 -5.23
CA ARG A 43 -5.88 28.11 -6.29
C ARG A 43 -4.60 28.71 -6.85
N HIS A 44 -3.47 28.52 -6.19
CA HIS A 44 -2.19 28.92 -6.74
C HIS A 44 -1.74 27.91 -7.80
N PRO A 45 -1.12 28.38 -8.90
CA PRO A 45 -0.63 27.50 -9.97
C PRO A 45 0.44 26.51 -9.48
N LEU A 46 1.12 26.83 -8.38
CA LEU A 46 2.08 25.96 -7.72
C LEU A 46 1.61 25.65 -6.29
N PHE A 47 1.34 24.38 -6.02
CA PHE A 47 1.14 23.90 -4.67
C PHE A 47 2.48 23.50 -4.06
N GLN A 48 2.92 24.22 -3.02
CA GLN A 48 4.06 23.80 -2.21
C GLN A 48 3.56 23.12 -0.93
N PRO A 49 3.75 21.80 -0.78
CA PRO A 49 3.44 21.14 0.48
C PRO A 49 4.34 21.69 1.58
N ALA A 50 3.74 22.25 2.63
CA ALA A 50 4.46 22.68 3.83
C ALA A 50 4.48 21.51 4.81
N ILE A 51 5.56 20.73 4.77
CA ILE A 51 5.81 19.61 5.69
C ILE A 51 7.15 19.80 6.39
N THR A 52 7.20 19.52 7.69
CA THR A 52 8.45 19.46 8.46
C THR A 52 8.62 18.01 8.93
N PRO A 53 9.36 17.17 8.17
CA PRO A 53 9.54 15.77 8.49
C PRO A 53 10.23 15.61 9.84
N ARG A 54 9.67 14.78 10.74
CA ARG A 54 10.32 14.44 12.03
C ARG A 54 11.38 13.35 11.92
N PHE A 55 11.51 12.74 10.74
CA PHE A 55 12.55 11.79 10.42
C PHE A 55 13.03 12.00 8.99
N GLN A 56 14.24 11.58 8.70
CA GLN A 56 14.83 11.60 7.36
C GLN A 56 15.04 10.18 6.86
N MET A 57 15.02 10.00 5.55
CA MET A 57 15.45 8.77 4.89
C MET A 57 16.89 8.91 4.45
N LYS A 58 17.71 7.91 4.79
CA LYS A 58 19.09 7.74 4.36
C LYS A 58 19.14 6.79 3.16
N ARG A 59 20.26 6.80 2.44
CA ARG A 59 20.40 6.03 1.20
C ARG A 59 20.40 4.53 1.45
N GLU A 60 20.99 4.13 2.55
CA GLU A 60 21.17 2.77 3.08
C GLU A 60 19.92 2.21 3.77
N ASP A 61 18.85 2.99 3.88
CA ASP A 61 17.61 2.48 4.43
C ASP A 61 16.98 1.45 3.51
N LYS A 62 16.47 0.39 4.13
CA LYS A 62 15.59 -0.59 3.49
C LYS A 62 14.16 -0.09 3.55
N LEU A 63 13.51 -0.01 2.39
CA LEU A 63 12.15 0.47 2.24
C LEU A 63 11.23 -0.64 1.74
N PHE A 64 9.98 -0.60 2.18
CA PHE A 64 8.91 -1.47 1.68
C PHE A 64 7.72 -0.61 1.29
N ALA A 65 7.15 -0.83 0.11
CA ALA A 65 5.90 -0.21 -0.30
C ALA A 65 4.81 -1.26 -0.49
N ILE A 66 3.62 -0.99 0.04
CA ILE A 66 2.44 -1.84 -0.10
C ILE A 66 1.20 -0.99 -0.41
N GLY A 67 0.31 -1.52 -1.23
CA GLY A 67 -0.94 -0.86 -1.58
C GLY A 67 -1.23 -0.90 -3.08
N SER A 68 -1.91 0.13 -3.57
CA SER A 68 -2.36 0.26 -4.96
C SER A 68 -1.21 0.33 -5.98
N CYS A 69 -1.54 0.51 -7.26
CA CYS A 69 -0.55 0.80 -8.30
C CYS A 69 0.33 2.02 -8.00
N PHE A 70 -0.12 2.94 -7.13
CA PHE A 70 0.71 4.07 -6.68
C PHE A 70 1.93 3.60 -5.88
N ALA A 71 1.82 2.52 -5.09
CA ALA A 71 2.96 1.91 -4.42
C ALA A 71 4.04 1.45 -5.43
N ARG A 72 3.62 0.91 -6.58
CA ARG A 72 4.52 0.50 -7.66
C ARG A 72 5.27 1.69 -8.28
N GLY A 73 4.57 2.83 -8.42
CA GLY A 73 5.18 4.10 -8.84
C GLY A 73 6.22 4.60 -7.84
N ILE A 74 5.92 4.54 -6.54
CA ILE A 74 6.85 4.90 -5.47
C ILE A 74 8.09 4.00 -5.47
N GLU A 75 7.90 2.69 -5.60
CA GLU A 75 9.00 1.72 -5.71
C GLU A 75 9.93 2.08 -6.87
N LYS A 76 9.39 2.28 -8.08
CA LYS A 76 10.15 2.67 -9.26
C LYS A 76 10.93 3.97 -9.02
N ALA A 77 10.30 4.97 -8.39
CA ALA A 77 10.90 6.27 -8.13
C ALA A 77 12.03 6.21 -7.06
N LEU A 78 11.92 5.33 -6.07
CA LEU A 78 12.93 5.12 -5.03
C LEU A 78 14.09 4.25 -5.52
N VAL A 79 13.80 3.19 -6.28
CA VAL A 79 14.82 2.39 -6.97
C VAL A 79 15.62 3.27 -7.94
N GLY A 80 14.95 4.14 -8.70
CA GLY A 80 15.63 5.13 -9.57
C GLY A 80 16.54 6.11 -8.82
N ARG A 81 16.32 6.31 -7.51
CA ARG A 81 17.19 7.06 -6.60
C ARG A 81 18.27 6.21 -5.93
N LYS A 82 18.44 4.96 -6.36
CA LYS A 82 19.41 3.98 -5.84
C LYS A 82 19.19 3.64 -4.36
N MET A 83 17.93 3.66 -3.89
CA MET A 83 17.57 3.19 -2.55
C MET A 83 17.20 1.72 -2.58
N GLU A 84 17.36 1.01 -1.46
CA GLU A 84 17.03 -0.41 -1.35
C GLU A 84 15.54 -0.59 -1.07
N VAL A 85 14.77 -1.05 -2.07
CA VAL A 85 13.31 -1.23 -1.96
C VAL A 85 12.97 -2.72 -2.02
N LEU A 86 12.73 -3.34 -0.87
CA LEU A 86 12.59 -4.79 -0.75
C LEU A 86 11.27 -5.35 -1.32
N SER A 87 10.27 -4.49 -1.48
CA SER A 87 9.00 -4.84 -2.14
C SER A 87 9.07 -4.81 -3.66
N ALA A 88 10.06 -4.11 -4.24
CA ALA A 88 10.34 -4.08 -5.69
C ALA A 88 11.08 -5.36 -6.13
N ALA A 89 10.46 -6.50 -5.83
CA ALA A 89 11.06 -7.82 -5.88
C ALA A 89 11.20 -8.35 -7.32
N PRO A 90 12.41 -8.73 -7.77
CA PRO A 90 12.62 -9.29 -9.11
C PRO A 90 11.92 -10.64 -9.33
N GLU A 91 11.54 -11.33 -8.26
CA GLU A 91 10.81 -12.61 -8.31
C GLU A 91 9.50 -12.51 -9.09
N PHE A 92 8.87 -11.33 -9.10
CA PHE A 92 7.64 -11.10 -9.84
C PHE A 92 7.86 -10.82 -11.33
N ALA A 93 9.09 -10.51 -11.76
CA ALA A 93 9.39 -10.18 -13.16
C ALA A 93 9.26 -11.40 -14.09
N SER A 94 9.40 -12.62 -13.57
CA SER A 94 9.28 -13.86 -14.33
C SER A 94 7.83 -14.35 -14.51
N LEU A 95 6.86 -13.70 -13.86
CA LEU A 95 5.45 -14.12 -13.92
C LEU A 95 4.80 -13.71 -15.25
N GLN A 96 4.10 -14.66 -15.87
CA GLN A 96 3.38 -14.41 -17.12
C GLN A 96 2.17 -13.52 -16.89
N THR A 97 2.23 -12.30 -17.41
CA THR A 97 1.13 -11.33 -17.32
C THR A 97 -0.03 -11.69 -18.24
N ALA A 98 -1.22 -11.22 -17.89
CA ALA A 98 -2.43 -11.40 -18.69
C ALA A 98 -2.35 -10.64 -20.02
N ASN A 99 -1.76 -9.43 -20.00
CA ASN A 99 -1.54 -8.58 -21.17
C ASN A 99 -0.27 -7.72 -21.01
N LYS A 100 0.03 -6.87 -22.00
CA LYS A 100 1.23 -6.00 -22.04
C LYS A 100 1.10 -4.71 -21.21
N GLU A 101 -0.10 -4.38 -20.74
CA GLU A 101 -0.39 -3.14 -20.00
C GLU A 101 -0.19 -3.30 -18.49
N VAL A 102 -0.11 -4.55 -18.01
CA VAL A 102 0.09 -4.88 -16.60
C VAL A 102 1.49 -5.47 -16.37
N THR A 103 1.94 -5.41 -15.11
CA THR A 103 3.24 -5.94 -14.71
C THR A 103 3.08 -7.09 -13.72
N GLY A 104 4.09 -7.96 -13.67
CA GLY A 104 4.15 -9.00 -12.63
C GLY A 104 4.17 -8.40 -11.22
N LEU A 105 4.81 -7.26 -11.02
CA LEU A 105 4.77 -6.56 -9.73
C LEU A 105 3.36 -6.03 -9.39
N GLY A 106 2.59 -5.62 -10.40
CA GLY A 106 1.19 -5.20 -10.26
C GLY A 106 0.27 -6.29 -9.71
N PHE A 107 0.65 -7.57 -9.78
CA PHE A 107 -0.04 -8.70 -9.15
C PHE A 107 -0.17 -8.52 -7.63
N THR A 108 0.79 -7.80 -7.04
CA THR A 108 0.90 -7.59 -5.59
C THR A 108 0.09 -6.38 -5.09
N ASN A 109 -0.64 -5.69 -5.97
CA ASN A 109 -1.43 -4.52 -5.55
C ASN A 109 -2.50 -4.91 -4.51
N LYS A 110 -2.68 -4.06 -3.51
CA LYS A 110 -3.72 -4.15 -2.47
C LYS A 110 -4.48 -2.84 -2.38
N TYR A 111 -5.80 -2.87 -2.55
CA TYR A 111 -6.57 -1.63 -2.70
C TYR A 111 -7.17 -1.15 -1.38
N ASN A 112 -7.63 -2.06 -0.52
CA ASN A 112 -8.23 -1.71 0.77
C ASN A 112 -7.33 -2.06 1.96
N THR A 113 -7.62 -1.42 3.11
CA THR A 113 -6.86 -1.58 4.35
C THR A 113 -6.89 -3.02 4.88
N PHE A 114 -8.01 -3.72 4.72
CA PHE A 114 -8.14 -5.11 5.15
C PHE A 114 -7.24 -6.06 4.36
N SER A 115 -7.12 -5.85 3.05
CA SER A 115 -6.23 -6.64 2.18
C SER A 115 -4.77 -6.40 2.53
N ILE A 116 -4.38 -5.15 2.79
CA ILE A 116 -3.04 -4.81 3.26
C ILE A 116 -2.76 -5.48 4.62
N PHE A 117 -3.71 -5.40 5.55
CA PHE A 117 -3.61 -6.04 6.85
C PHE A 117 -3.47 -7.57 6.72
N ASN A 118 -4.28 -8.21 5.88
CA ASN A 118 -4.22 -9.65 5.63
C ASN A 118 -2.83 -10.08 5.14
N GLU A 119 -2.26 -9.37 4.16
CA GLU A 119 -0.90 -9.69 3.68
C GLU A 119 0.15 -9.61 4.79
N LEU A 120 0.11 -8.54 5.60
CA LEU A 120 1.05 -8.36 6.70
C LEU A 120 0.84 -9.42 7.79
N ARG A 121 -0.41 -9.71 8.14
CA ARG A 121 -0.77 -10.71 9.14
C ARG A 121 -0.28 -12.09 8.72
N TRP A 122 -0.61 -12.55 7.51
CA TRP A 122 -0.17 -13.87 7.03
C TRP A 122 1.34 -13.99 6.82
N ALA A 123 2.04 -12.87 6.61
CA ALA A 123 3.48 -12.86 6.46
C ALA A 123 4.21 -12.88 7.81
N LEU A 124 3.72 -12.13 8.80
CA LEU A 124 4.46 -11.79 10.02
C LEU A 124 3.97 -12.52 11.28
N ASP A 125 2.71 -12.90 11.36
CA ASP A 125 2.16 -13.63 12.50
C ASP A 125 2.32 -15.14 12.29
N PRO A 126 3.13 -15.86 13.09
CA PRO A 126 3.33 -17.30 12.95
C PRO A 126 2.03 -18.12 13.12
N ALA A 127 1.04 -17.60 13.84
CA ALA A 127 -0.25 -18.24 14.04
C ALA A 127 -1.22 -18.00 12.86
N ALA A 128 -0.98 -16.95 12.07
CA ALA A 128 -1.83 -16.61 10.95
C ALA A 128 -1.50 -17.44 9.71
N LYS A 129 -2.52 -18.00 9.07
CA LYS A 129 -2.40 -18.73 7.81
C LYS A 129 -3.27 -18.09 6.74
N PHE A 130 -2.80 -18.16 5.50
CA PHE A 130 -3.62 -17.84 4.34
C PHE A 130 -4.80 -18.83 4.27
N PRO A 131 -6.05 -18.33 4.15
CA PRO A 131 -7.22 -19.20 4.05
C PRO A 131 -7.27 -19.85 2.67
N ARG A 132 -6.70 -21.06 2.52
CA ARG A 132 -6.61 -21.75 1.21
C ARG A 132 -7.99 -21.94 0.56
N ASP A 133 -9.03 -22.09 1.36
CA ASP A 133 -10.42 -22.27 0.91
C ASP A 133 -11.03 -20.98 0.30
N SER A 134 -10.35 -19.83 0.44
CA SER A 134 -10.75 -18.59 -0.24
C SER A 134 -10.30 -18.54 -1.71
N ILE A 135 -9.55 -19.54 -2.20
CA ILE A 135 -9.20 -19.64 -3.62
C ILE A 135 -10.48 -20.01 -4.39
N ALA A 136 -10.87 -19.14 -5.32
CA ALA A 136 -12.06 -19.35 -6.12
C ALA A 136 -11.73 -20.22 -7.34
N LYS A 137 -12.54 -21.26 -7.56
CA LYS A 137 -12.50 -22.04 -8.81
C LYS A 137 -13.16 -21.23 -9.92
N ILE A 138 -12.51 -21.19 -11.08
CA ILE A 138 -13.09 -20.64 -12.31
C ILE A 138 -13.75 -21.76 -13.11
N ASP A 139 -13.03 -22.87 -13.26
CA ASP A 139 -13.49 -24.12 -13.87
C ASP A 139 -12.75 -25.31 -13.22
N ASP A 140 -12.79 -26.49 -13.85
CA ASP A 140 -12.16 -27.72 -13.33
C ASP A 140 -10.63 -27.66 -13.30
N GLU A 141 -9.99 -26.79 -14.11
CA GLU A 141 -8.54 -26.70 -14.25
C GLU A 141 -7.97 -25.40 -13.67
N LEU A 142 -8.75 -24.31 -13.67
CA LEU A 142 -8.30 -22.96 -13.35
C LEU A 142 -8.90 -22.42 -12.06
N CYS A 143 -8.05 -21.72 -11.31
CA CYS A 143 -8.40 -21.05 -10.08
C CYS A 143 -7.92 -19.59 -10.11
N CYS A 144 -8.48 -18.76 -9.23
CA CYS A 144 -7.98 -17.44 -8.92
C CYS A 144 -7.89 -17.18 -7.42
N ASP A 145 -6.88 -16.40 -7.03
CA ASP A 145 -6.74 -15.90 -5.67
C ASP A 145 -7.40 -14.50 -5.58
N PRO A 146 -8.56 -14.36 -4.92
CA PRO A 146 -9.29 -13.10 -4.84
C PRO A 146 -8.59 -12.06 -3.95
N HIS A 147 -7.50 -12.44 -3.28
CA HIS A 147 -6.67 -11.49 -2.56
C HIS A 147 -5.59 -10.86 -3.45
N THR A 148 -5.48 -11.23 -4.72
CA THR A 148 -4.48 -10.68 -5.66
C THR A 148 -5.12 -9.74 -6.68
N ASN A 149 -4.32 -8.87 -7.28
CA ASN A 149 -4.79 -8.05 -8.41
C ASN A 149 -4.71 -8.89 -9.69
N PRO A 150 -5.74 -8.93 -10.54
CA PRO A 150 -5.81 -9.84 -11.71
C PRO A 150 -4.91 -9.41 -12.88
N THR A 151 -3.60 -9.28 -12.64
CA THR A 151 -2.61 -8.95 -13.67
C THR A 151 -2.00 -10.18 -14.34
N LEU A 152 -2.18 -11.36 -13.76
CA LEU A 152 -1.66 -12.62 -14.27
C LEU A 152 -2.79 -13.48 -14.82
N ARG A 153 -2.48 -14.39 -15.74
CA ARG A 153 -3.46 -15.39 -16.19
C ARG A 153 -3.82 -16.32 -15.03
N PRO A 154 -5.10 -16.73 -14.90
CA PRO A 154 -5.48 -17.82 -14.01
C PRO A 154 -4.63 -19.06 -14.22
N ALA A 155 -4.49 -19.85 -13.18
CA ALA A 155 -3.70 -21.08 -13.20
C ALA A 155 -4.32 -22.13 -12.29
N GLY A 156 -3.85 -23.37 -12.39
CA GLY A 156 -4.25 -24.43 -11.47
C GLY A 156 -3.93 -24.10 -10.02
N PHE A 157 -4.58 -24.84 -9.11
CA PHE A 157 -4.53 -24.61 -7.66
C PHE A 157 -3.10 -24.54 -7.10
N GLU A 158 -2.22 -25.47 -7.49
CA GLU A 158 -0.83 -25.52 -7.00
C GLU A 158 -0.01 -24.31 -7.47
N GLU A 159 -0.17 -23.87 -8.72
CA GLU A 159 0.51 -22.67 -9.22
C GLU A 159 -0.02 -21.40 -8.55
N THR A 160 -1.33 -21.32 -8.29
CA THR A 160 -1.95 -20.23 -7.53
C THR A 160 -1.38 -20.15 -6.11
N LEU A 161 -1.22 -21.29 -5.44
CA LEU A 161 -0.60 -21.36 -4.11
C LEU A 161 0.90 -21.03 -4.14
N ARG A 162 1.63 -21.44 -5.17
CA ARG A 162 3.05 -21.08 -5.35
C ARG A 162 3.21 -19.57 -5.47
N ARG A 163 2.35 -18.91 -6.26
CA ARG A 163 2.32 -17.44 -6.40
C ARG A 163 1.97 -16.74 -5.08
N ARG A 164 1.00 -17.26 -4.32
CA ARG A 164 0.68 -16.79 -2.96
C ARG A 164 1.87 -16.91 -2.01
N GLY A 165 2.57 -18.04 -2.02
CA GLY A 165 3.78 -18.25 -1.23
C GLY A 165 4.89 -17.24 -1.57
N MET A 166 5.06 -16.91 -2.85
CA MET A 166 5.99 -15.88 -3.31
C MET A 166 5.63 -14.49 -2.75
N ILE A 167 4.35 -14.10 -2.78
CA ILE A 167 3.88 -12.85 -2.15
C ILE A 167 4.23 -12.83 -0.67
N GLN A 168 3.90 -13.89 0.08
CA GLN A 168 4.18 -13.96 1.52
C GLN A 168 5.68 -13.90 1.82
N MET A 169 6.50 -14.58 1.03
CA MET A 169 7.96 -14.55 1.15
C MET A 169 8.51 -13.13 0.97
N VAL A 170 8.05 -12.40 -0.05
CA VAL A 170 8.47 -11.00 -0.26
C VAL A 170 7.91 -10.11 0.86
N THR A 171 6.64 -10.25 1.25
CA THR A 171 6.03 -9.44 2.30
C THR A 171 6.75 -9.59 3.63
N ARG A 172 7.31 -10.76 3.98
CA ARG A 172 8.13 -10.94 5.19
C ARG A 172 9.33 -9.99 5.26
N ARG A 173 9.84 -9.51 4.12
CA ARG A 173 10.95 -8.56 4.07
C ARG A 173 10.61 -7.21 4.70
N VAL A 174 9.33 -6.88 4.88
CA VAL A 174 8.89 -5.67 5.57
C VAL A 174 9.52 -5.55 6.98
N ALA A 175 9.76 -6.67 7.66
CA ALA A 175 10.39 -6.70 8.98
C ALA A 175 11.87 -6.27 8.97
N GLN A 176 12.50 -6.25 7.79
CA GLN A 176 13.88 -5.80 7.58
C GLN A 176 13.95 -4.31 7.21
N CYS A 177 12.79 -3.66 6.98
CA CYS A 177 12.71 -2.30 6.52
C CYS A 177 12.63 -1.31 7.68
N ARG A 178 13.31 -0.17 7.53
CA ARG A 178 13.19 0.96 8.45
C ARG A 178 11.99 1.84 8.09
N VAL A 179 11.61 1.85 6.81
CA VAL A 179 10.52 2.68 6.29
C VAL A 179 9.52 1.80 5.55
N VAL A 180 8.26 1.86 5.96
CA VAL A 180 7.14 1.21 5.28
C VAL A 180 6.20 2.29 4.73
N ILE A 181 5.94 2.23 3.44
CA ILE A 181 5.08 3.15 2.71
C ILE A 181 3.79 2.41 2.39
N ILE A 182 2.67 2.94 2.86
CA ILE A 182 1.35 2.36 2.65
C ILE A 182 0.55 3.31 1.78
N THR A 183 0.03 2.82 0.64
CA THR A 183 -0.85 3.60 -0.24
C THR A 183 -2.25 3.00 -0.17
N LEU A 184 -3.24 3.83 0.18
CA LEU A 184 -4.63 3.41 0.28
C LEU A 184 -5.33 3.70 -1.06
N GLY A 185 -5.95 2.68 -1.65
CA GLY A 185 -6.52 2.77 -3.00
C GLY A 185 -8.04 2.83 -3.03
N LEU A 186 -8.72 2.12 -2.14
CA LEU A 186 -10.18 2.00 -2.06
C LEU A 186 -10.63 1.95 -0.60
N VAL A 187 -11.84 2.48 -0.34
CA VAL A 187 -12.52 2.40 0.97
C VAL A 187 -13.51 1.24 1.04
N GLU A 188 -13.94 0.74 -0.11
CA GLU A 188 -14.87 -0.38 -0.23
C GLU A 188 -14.10 -1.72 -0.11
N ALA A 189 -14.78 -2.73 0.44
CA ALA A 189 -14.23 -4.07 0.56
C ALA A 189 -15.36 -5.11 0.52
N TRP A 190 -15.05 -6.29 -0.02
CA TRP A 190 -15.94 -7.44 -0.04
C TRP A 190 -15.51 -8.44 1.04
N ARG A 191 -16.47 -9.07 1.72
CA ARG A 191 -16.22 -10.13 2.71
C ARG A 191 -16.60 -11.49 2.14
N ASP A 192 -15.64 -12.39 2.11
CA ASP A 192 -15.88 -13.82 1.94
C ASP A 192 -16.48 -14.37 3.24
N LYS A 193 -17.74 -14.81 3.18
CA LYS A 193 -18.46 -15.34 4.35
C LYS A 193 -18.02 -16.76 4.71
N SER A 194 -17.54 -17.55 3.75
CA SER A 194 -17.11 -18.92 3.98
C SER A 194 -15.71 -18.96 4.60
N ALA A 195 -14.79 -18.16 4.07
CA ALA A 195 -13.42 -18.08 4.58
C ALA A 195 -13.23 -17.04 5.71
N ASP A 196 -14.30 -16.34 6.08
CA ASP A 196 -14.33 -15.25 7.07
C ASP A 196 -13.18 -14.24 6.92
N THR A 197 -13.05 -13.68 5.71
CA THR A 197 -11.96 -12.75 5.38
C THR A 197 -12.42 -11.67 4.41
N PHE A 198 -11.73 -10.53 4.41
CA PHE A 198 -11.93 -9.49 3.40
C PHE A 198 -10.99 -9.70 2.21
N ILE A 199 -11.52 -9.54 1.01
CA ILE A 199 -10.79 -9.77 -0.24
C ILE A 199 -10.30 -8.46 -0.88
N ASN A 200 -9.40 -8.60 -1.84
CA ASN A 200 -8.83 -7.49 -2.58
C ASN A 200 -9.68 -7.23 -3.83
N ALA A 201 -10.72 -6.43 -3.63
CA ALA A 201 -11.65 -5.98 -4.66
C ALA A 201 -11.79 -4.46 -4.61
#